data_AF-A0A7W0RUJ2-F1
#
_entry.id   AF-A0A7W0RUJ2-F1
#
_cell.length_a   1.000
_cell.length_b   1.000
_cell.length_c   1.000
_cell.angle_alpha   90.00
_cell.angle_beta   90.00
_cell.angle_gamma   90.00
#
_symmetry.space_group_name_H-M   'P 1'
#
loop_
_entity.id
_entity.type
_entity.pdbx_description
1 polymer ?
#
loop_
_entity_poly.entity_id
_entity_poly.type
_entity_poly.pdbx_seq_one_letter_code
_entity_poly.pdbx_strand_id
1 'polypeptide(L)' 'MWFASDNSGPAHPAVLAALARANEGYAASYGADEGMGRVTARLRTIFDAPEAAVFLVATGTAANALALACLSPPWATVFA' A
#
# COMPACT_ATOMS: atom_id res chain seq x y z
N MET A 1 -16.28 -6.46 -24.04
CA MET A 1 -15.30 -5.51 -23.47
C MET A 1 -15.83 -5.03 -22.14
N TRP A 2 -14.99 -4.88 -21.11
CA TRP A 2 -15.40 -4.47 -19.76
C TRP A 2 -14.91 -3.05 -19.51
N PHE A 3 -15.82 -2.07 -19.51
CA PHE A 3 -15.47 -0.63 -19.40
C PHE A 3 -16.14 0.08 -18.21
N ALA A 4 -16.73 -0.67 -17.26
CA ALA A 4 -17.38 -0.07 -16.09
C ALA A 4 -16.36 0.47 -15.07
N SER A 5 -15.27 -0.26 -14.84
CA SER A 5 -14.16 0.16 -13.98
C SER A 5 -12.93 -0.69 -14.29
N ASP A 6 -11.75 -0.11 -14.09
CA ASP A 6 -10.46 -0.77 -14.10
C ASP A 6 -10.26 -1.77 -12.95
N ASN A 7 -11.00 -1.65 -11.84
CA ASN A 7 -10.97 -2.59 -10.72
C ASN A 7 -11.47 -4.00 -11.08
N SER A 8 -12.09 -4.15 -12.26
CA SER A 8 -12.51 -5.43 -12.83
C SER A 8 -11.39 -6.10 -13.62
N GLY A 9 -10.25 -5.44 -13.78
CA GLY A 9 -9.06 -5.99 -14.40
C GLY A 9 -8.41 -7.08 -13.53
N PRO A 10 -7.79 -8.10 -14.14
CA PRO A 10 -7.06 -9.11 -13.39
C PRO A 10 -5.76 -8.52 -12.80
N ALA A 11 -5.22 -9.18 -11.77
CA ALA A 11 -3.89 -8.87 -11.29
C ALA A 11 -2.84 -9.14 -12.38
N HIS A 12 -1.86 -8.25 -12.51
CA HIS A 12 -0.75 -8.43 -13.46
C HIS A 12 0.03 -9.72 -13.13
N PRO A 13 0.44 -10.56 -14.12
CA PRO A 13 1.10 -11.85 -13.85
C PRO A 13 2.34 -11.75 -12.95
N ALA A 14 3.11 -10.65 -13.07
CA ALA A 14 4.27 -10.40 -12.21
C ALA A 14 3.92 -10.26 -10.72
N VAL A 15 2.72 -9.76 -10.40
CA VAL A 15 2.22 -9.68 -9.01
C VAL A 15 1.94 -11.08 -8.47
N LEU A 16 1.26 -11.92 -9.26
CA LEU A 16 0.98 -13.32 -8.88
C LEU A 16 2.28 -14.12 -8.70
N ALA A 17 3.25 -13.93 -9.57
CA ALA A 17 4.57 -14.56 -9.44
C ALA A 17 5.33 -14.06 -8.19
N ALA A 18 5.21 -12.79 -7.83
CA ALA A 18 5.80 -12.25 -6.60
C ALA A 18 5.12 -12.82 -5.35
N LEU A 19 3.80 -12.97 -5.37
CA LEU A 19 3.05 -13.61 -4.29
C LEU A 19 3.46 -15.07 -4.10
N ALA A 20 3.61 -15.83 -5.20
CA ALA A 20 4.07 -17.22 -5.14
C ALA A 20 5.45 -17.33 -4.48
N ARG A 21 6.40 -16.47 -4.86
CA ARG A 21 7.72 -16.41 -4.21
C ARG A 21 7.66 -16.01 -2.75
N ALA A 22 6.78 -15.06 -2.40
CA ALA A 22 6.59 -14.63 -1.01
C ALA A 22 5.98 -15.74 -0.12
N ASN A 23 5.36 -16.74 -0.73
CA ASN A 23 4.79 -17.91 -0.04
C ASN A 23 5.83 -19.02 0.22
N GLU A 24 7.11 -18.81 -0.09
CA GLU A 24 8.19 -19.75 0.20
C GLU A 24 8.85 -19.40 1.55
N GLY A 25 8.85 -20.37 2.49
CA GLY A 25 9.49 -20.22 3.79
C GLY A 25 8.65 -19.48 4.83
N TYR A 26 9.33 -18.85 5.80
CA TYR A 26 8.70 -18.14 6.90
C TYR A 26 9.09 -16.67 6.86
N ALA A 27 8.14 -15.80 7.22
CA ALA A 27 8.36 -14.37 7.33
C ALA A 27 7.81 -13.86 8.67
N ALA A 28 8.44 -12.82 9.21
CA ALA A 28 7.92 -12.10 10.36
C ALA A 28 6.59 -11.42 10.00
N SER A 29 5.68 -11.32 10.96
CA SER A 29 4.35 -10.75 10.75
C SER A 29 4.34 -9.22 10.88
N TYR A 30 3.20 -8.62 10.54
CA TYR A 30 2.90 -7.19 10.78
C TYR A 30 3.92 -6.21 10.17
N GLY A 31 4.46 -6.53 8.99
CA GLY A 31 5.39 -5.66 8.25
C GLY A 31 6.82 -5.67 8.78
N ALA A 32 7.17 -6.60 9.67
CA ALA A 32 8.54 -6.83 10.12
C ALA A 32 9.36 -7.70 9.15
N ASP A 33 8.80 -8.06 7.99
CA ASP A 33 9.46 -8.85 6.95
C ASP A 33 10.34 -8.02 6.01
N GLU A 34 11.23 -8.70 5.29
CA GLU A 34 12.13 -8.05 4.33
C GLU A 34 11.41 -7.38 3.15
N GLY A 35 10.23 -7.88 2.77
CA GLY A 35 9.42 -7.30 1.71
C GLY A 35 8.98 -5.88 2.04
N MET A 36 8.57 -5.64 3.29
CA MET A 36 8.24 -4.31 3.79
C MET A 36 9.45 -3.36 3.76
N GLY A 37 10.64 -3.85 4.12
CA GLY A 37 11.88 -3.07 4.01
C GLY A 37 12.19 -2.65 2.57
N ARG A 38 12.09 -3.60 1.62
CA ARG A 38 12.34 -3.34 0.19
C ARG A 38 11.36 -2.33 -0.41
N VAL A 39 10.06 -2.47 -0.14
CA VAL A 39 9.06 -1.54 -0.70
C VAL A 39 9.22 -0.14 -0.11
N THR A 40 9.53 -0.02 1.19
CA THR A 40 9.79 1.25 1.85
C THR A 40 10.97 1.98 1.21
N ALA A 41 12.11 1.30 1.07
CA ALA A 41 13.30 1.87 0.44
C ALA A 41 13.01 2.32 -1.00
N ARG A 42 12.32 1.48 -1.78
CA ARG A 42 11.97 1.80 -3.17
C ARG A 42 11.05 3.02 -3.28
N LEU A 43 10.03 3.13 -2.44
CA LEU A 43 9.12 4.28 -2.45
C LEU A 43 9.85 5.57 -2.07
N ARG A 44 10.71 5.52 -1.04
CA ARG A 44 11.55 6.67 -0.65
C ARG A 44 12.43 7.16 -1.79
N THR A 45 13.01 6.25 -2.56
CA THR A 45 13.79 6.59 -3.75
C THR A 45 12.92 7.17 -4.87
N ILE A 46 11.77 6.55 -5.19
CA ILE A 46 10.87 7.01 -6.26
C ILE A 46 10.38 8.44 -6.00
N PHE A 47 10.07 8.74 -4.74
CA PHE A 47 9.49 10.02 -4.34
C PHE A 47 10.53 11.05 -3.84
N ASP A 48 11.82 10.73 -3.90
CA ASP A 48 12.91 11.56 -3.34
C ASP A 48 12.62 12.03 -1.89
N ALA A 49 12.17 11.10 -1.07
CA ALA A 49 11.66 11.35 0.28
C ALA A 49 12.30 10.38 1.28
N PRO A 50 13.57 10.58 1.69
CA PRO A 50 14.33 9.62 2.50
C PRO A 50 13.68 9.31 3.86
N GLU A 51 12.96 10.28 4.43
CA GLU A 51 12.32 10.15 5.74
C GLU A 51 10.85 9.72 5.68
N ALA A 52 10.31 9.41 4.48
CA ALA A 52 8.91 9.05 4.35
C ALA A 52 8.57 7.79 5.16
N ALA A 53 7.52 7.86 5.98
CA ALA A 53 6.92 6.70 6.60
C ALA A 53 6.01 5.99 5.59
N VAL A 54 6.10 4.67 5.50
CA VAL A 54 5.35 3.87 4.52
C VAL A 54 4.51 2.83 5.26
N PHE A 55 3.20 2.87 5.04
CA PHE A 55 2.23 1.95 5.61
C PHE A 55 1.37 1.35 4.49
N LEU A 56 1.37 0.02 4.37
CA LEU A 56 0.54 -0.68 3.39
C LEU A 56 -0.83 -1.01 3.99
N VAL A 57 -1.90 -0.73 3.24
CA VAL A 57 -3.27 -1.04 3.60
C VAL A 57 -4.01 -1.67 2.42
N ALA A 58 -5.09 -2.40 2.70
CA ALA A 58 -5.75 -3.23 1.70
C ALA A 58 -6.54 -2.45 0.63
N THR A 59 -7.04 -1.25 0.95
CA THR A 59 -7.93 -0.50 0.05
C THR A 59 -7.63 0.99 0.06
N GLY A 60 -7.98 1.68 -1.04
CA GLY A 60 -7.90 3.14 -1.13
C GLY A 60 -8.80 3.84 -0.11
N THR A 61 -9.97 3.27 0.20
CA THR A 61 -10.86 3.80 1.25
C THR A 61 -10.19 3.80 2.62
N ALA A 62 -9.51 2.71 3.00
CA ALA A 62 -8.79 2.64 4.27
C ALA A 62 -7.61 3.62 4.30
N ALA A 63 -6.85 3.72 3.20
CA ALA A 63 -5.74 4.66 3.07
C ALA A 63 -6.19 6.10 3.29
N ASN A 64 -7.23 6.53 2.58
CA ASN A 64 -7.77 7.89 2.68
C ASN A 64 -8.34 8.16 4.06
N ALA A 65 -9.16 7.27 4.61
CA ALA A 65 -9.78 7.47 5.93
C ALA A 65 -8.73 7.58 7.04
N LEU A 66 -7.71 6.72 7.05
CA LEU A 66 -6.63 6.75 8.04
C LEU A 66 -5.80 8.03 7.93
N ALA A 67 -5.42 8.42 6.71
CA ALA A 67 -4.64 9.64 6.49
C ALA A 67 -5.41 10.88 6.98
N LEU A 68 -6.70 10.99 6.65
CA LEU A 68 -7.54 12.12 7.08
C LEU A 68 -7.76 12.14 8.60
N ALA A 69 -7.95 10.99 9.23
CA ALA A 69 -8.09 10.90 10.68
C ALA A 69 -6.83 11.36 11.44
N CYS A 70 -5.64 11.19 10.85
CA CYS A 70 -4.38 11.69 11.40
C CYS A 70 -4.18 13.20 11.21
N LEU A 71 -4.86 13.79 10.22
CA LEU A 71 -4.66 15.19 9.81
C LEU A 71 -5.76 16.14 10.31
N SER A 72 -6.91 15.62 10.73
CA SER A 72 -8.07 16.41 11.15
C SER A 72 -8.60 15.95 12.51
N PRO A 73 -8.79 16.86 13.49
CA PRO A 73 -9.47 16.51 14.72
C PRO A 73 -10.96 16.18 14.44
N PRO A 74 -11.64 15.47 15.37
CA PRO A 74 -13.01 14.99 15.15
C PRO A 74 -14.07 16.08 14.88
N TRP A 75 -13.82 17.33 15.31
CA TRP A 75 -14.73 18.46 15.12
C TRP A 75 -14.43 19.33 13.90
N ALA A 76 -13.35 19.04 13.16
CA ALA A 76 -12.98 19.77 11.96
C ALA A 76 -13.59 19.15 10.71
N THR A 77 -13.51 19.89 9.59
CA THR A 77 -14.05 19.49 8.28
C THR A 77 -12.91 19.23 7.31
N VAL A 78 -12.98 18.10 6.59
CA VAL A 78 -12.14 17.82 5.43
C VAL A 78 -12.89 18.25 4.17
N PHE A 79 -12.27 19.10 3.36
CA PHE A 79 -12.84 19.56 2.08
C PHE A 79 -12.47 18.61 0.93
N ALA A 80 -13.32 18.59 -0.09
CA ALA A 80 -13.13 17.83 -1.33
C ALA A 80 -12.43 18.67 -2.41
#